data_AF-A0A9D6FPY9-F1
#
_entry.id   AF-A0A9D6FPY9-F1
#
_cell.length_a   1.000
_cell.length_b   1.000
_cell.length_c   1.000
_cell.angle_alpha   90.00
_cell.angle_beta   90.00
_cell.angle_gamma   90.00
#
_symmetry.space_group_name_H-M   'P 1'
#
loop_
_entity.id
_entity.type
_entity.pdbx_description
1 polymer ?
#
loop_
_entity_poly.entity_id
_entity_poly.type
_entity_poly.pdbx_seq_one_letter_code
_entity_poly.pdbx_strand_id
1 'polypeptide(L)'
;MTALLLALLLLPDDRKNVDAACPLDGHKFVAIEIVTTNEWGGVDRDFCRHAYKTRPMEFYVWVCPKCGFAGKKKDFGSALADEAKGKLRAGLKPAVTLRPGMKQTDIPGWAKYDLLAQVRTILGAPPEEAGKAYLSAAWCWREEGALFLEDFDEFERLWNSYGLHKTPMELGKKNRADFELEVARKVQRELVAEHHKGLNFILASYLAAYLFRRHGENGDAKRWLDELAKRTGENSVVDDAAAKMRASMEREQEYQKRAIPGLDQAFAAGTLEKKALGELAYVLGETQRRLGERARAAEWYAKAIEVSPDEALRKLATEQKALVEK
;
A
#
# COMPACT_ATOMS: atom_id res chain seq x y z
N MET A 1 1.01 30.18 16.70
CA MET A 1 1.78 29.64 15.55
C MET A 1 1.24 30.30 14.29
N THR A 2 2.09 31.07 13.61
CA THR A 2 1.73 31.86 12.42
C THR A 2 1.41 30.97 11.22
N ALA A 3 0.54 31.45 10.32
CA ALA A 3 0.10 30.74 9.11
C ALA A 3 1.25 30.21 8.22
N LEU A 4 2.44 30.81 8.32
CA LEU A 4 3.65 30.38 7.62
C LEU A 4 4.18 29.02 8.12
N LEU A 5 4.07 28.73 9.42
CA LEU A 5 4.43 27.41 9.99
C LEU A 5 3.40 26.34 9.63
N LEU A 6 2.14 26.73 9.37
CA LEU A 6 1.09 25.80 8.94
C LEU A 6 1.20 25.41 7.46
N ALA A 7 1.68 26.32 6.59
CA ALA A 7 1.91 26.03 5.17
C ALA A 7 3.04 25.01 4.95
N LEU A 8 4.07 25.03 5.80
CA LEU A 8 5.18 24.05 5.78
C LEU A 8 4.71 22.61 6.09
N LEU A 9 3.60 22.42 6.81
CA LEU A 9 3.08 21.11 7.19
C LEU A 9 2.27 20.41 6.09
N LEU A 10 1.82 21.15 5.08
CA LEU A 10 1.10 20.62 3.91
C LEU A 10 2.02 20.48 2.69
N LEU A 11 3.33 20.70 2.86
CA LEU A 11 4.26 20.57 1.76
C LEU A 11 4.25 19.13 1.24
N PRO A 12 4.28 18.96 -0.09
CA PRO A 12 4.49 17.65 -0.69
C PRO A 12 5.85 17.11 -0.24
N ASP A 13 6.04 15.79 -0.36
CA ASP A 13 7.30 15.15 -0.03
C ASP A 13 8.46 15.84 -0.76
N ASP A 14 9.49 16.21 0.00
CA ASP A 14 10.72 16.75 -0.57
C ASP A 14 11.61 15.59 -1.00
N ARG A 15 12.04 15.65 -2.26
CA ARG A 15 12.80 14.58 -2.90
C ARG A 15 13.89 15.18 -3.75
N LYS A 16 15.06 14.54 -3.71
CA LYS A 16 16.21 14.94 -4.50
C LYS A 16 16.77 13.76 -5.29
N ASN A 17 17.32 14.08 -6.45
CA ASN A 17 18.09 13.13 -7.24
C ASN A 17 19.45 12.91 -6.59
N VAL A 18 19.88 11.65 -6.51
CA VAL A 18 21.16 11.26 -5.93
C VAL A 18 21.84 10.26 -6.86
N ASP A 19 23.10 10.49 -7.19
CA ASP A 19 23.89 9.53 -7.95
C ASP A 19 24.17 8.29 -7.10
N ALA A 20 23.86 7.11 -7.66
CA ALA A 20 24.09 5.83 -7.03
C ALA A 20 24.91 4.92 -7.96
N ALA A 21 25.75 4.08 -7.36
CA ALA A 21 26.44 3.00 -8.04
C ALA A 21 25.92 1.67 -7.50
N CYS A 22 25.52 0.76 -8.40
CA CYS A 22 25.00 -0.53 -7.98
C CYS A 22 26.12 -1.39 -7.36
N PRO A 23 25.93 -1.96 -6.16
CA PRO A 23 26.96 -2.79 -5.51
C PRO A 23 27.15 -4.16 -6.18
N LEU A 24 26.22 -4.57 -7.06
CA LEU A 24 26.26 -5.86 -7.75
C LEU A 24 27.05 -5.81 -9.07
N ASP A 25 26.85 -4.78 -9.87
CA ASP A 25 27.41 -4.68 -11.24
C ASP A 25 28.14 -3.35 -11.53
N GLY A 26 28.23 -2.45 -10.56
CA GLY A 26 28.89 -1.15 -10.67
C GLY A 26 28.16 -0.14 -11.56
N HIS A 27 26.97 -0.45 -12.08
CA HIS A 27 26.23 0.45 -12.95
C HIS A 27 25.84 1.72 -12.20
N LYS A 28 26.15 2.88 -12.80
CA LYS A 28 25.78 4.19 -12.26
C LYS A 28 24.39 4.59 -12.75
N PHE A 29 23.54 5.09 -11.86
CA PHE A 29 22.20 5.55 -12.18
C PHE A 29 21.77 6.66 -11.19
N VAL A 30 20.73 7.40 -11.54
CA VAL A 30 20.15 8.42 -10.67
C VAL A 30 19.03 7.80 -9.84
N ALA A 31 19.21 7.79 -8.52
CA ALA A 31 18.20 7.40 -7.55
C ALA A 31 17.42 8.61 -7.03
N ILE A 32 16.31 8.37 -6.33
CA ILE A 32 15.50 9.41 -5.69
C ILE A 32 15.54 9.19 -4.18
N GLU A 33 16.09 10.15 -3.46
CA GLU A 33 16.07 10.17 -1.99
C GLU A 33 14.88 11.00 -1.51
N ILE A 34 14.03 10.40 -0.67
CA ILE A 34 13.03 11.13 0.11
C ILE A 34 13.75 11.84 1.26
N VAL A 35 13.77 13.17 1.23
CA VAL A 35 14.40 14.02 2.26
C VAL A 35 13.43 14.21 3.43
N THR A 36 12.20 14.55 3.12
CA THR A 36 11.10 14.63 4.09
C THR A 36 9.82 14.12 3.44
N THR A 37 8.96 13.53 4.26
CA THR A 37 7.64 13.05 3.85
C THR A 37 6.60 13.54 4.84
N ASN A 38 5.37 13.72 4.40
CA ASN A 38 4.28 14.03 5.32
C ASN A 38 3.54 12.75 5.76
N GLU A 39 2.98 12.74 6.98
CA GLU A 39 2.20 11.60 7.52
C GLU A 39 0.69 11.85 7.51
N TRP A 40 0.23 12.83 6.72
CA TRP A 40 -1.13 13.34 6.81
C TRP A 40 -2.15 12.62 5.93
N GLY A 41 -1.72 11.65 5.12
CA GLY A 41 -2.62 10.82 4.31
C GLY A 41 -3.38 9.78 5.15
N GLY A 42 -2.98 9.59 6.41
CA GLY A 42 -3.59 8.64 7.33
C GLY A 42 -2.94 7.27 7.31
N VAL A 43 -3.47 6.37 8.13
CA VAL A 43 -2.97 5.00 8.29
C VAL A 43 -4.13 4.02 8.20
N ASP A 44 -4.01 3.04 7.32
CA ASP A 44 -4.97 1.95 7.17
C ASP A 44 -4.91 0.98 8.37
N ARG A 45 -5.91 0.10 8.47
CA ARG A 45 -5.96 -0.93 9.51
C ARG A 45 -4.78 -1.90 9.46
N ASP A 46 -4.18 -2.14 8.30
CA ASP A 46 -2.99 -2.97 8.16
C ASP A 46 -1.68 -2.19 8.28
N PHE A 47 -1.72 -0.97 8.83
CA PHE A 47 -0.59 -0.06 8.99
C PHE A 47 0.03 0.47 7.69
N CYS A 48 -0.66 0.32 6.55
CA CYS A 48 -0.29 1.04 5.34
C CYS A 48 -0.41 2.55 5.58
N ARG A 49 0.72 3.26 5.52
CA ARG A 49 0.79 4.71 5.75
C ARG A 49 0.67 5.44 4.42
N HIS A 50 -0.13 6.49 4.43
CA HIS A 50 -0.36 7.33 3.26
C HIS A 50 0.20 8.72 3.52
N ALA A 51 0.84 9.31 2.51
CA ALA A 51 1.12 10.74 2.49
C ALA A 51 -0.07 11.48 1.87
N TYR A 52 -0.28 12.72 2.29
CA TYR A 52 -1.27 13.60 1.69
C TYR A 52 -0.72 14.15 0.36
N LYS A 53 -1.47 13.92 -0.73
CA LYS A 53 -1.18 14.35 -2.12
C LYS A 53 0.04 13.72 -2.81
N THR A 54 0.77 12.83 -2.16
CA THR A 54 1.97 12.20 -2.71
C THR A 54 2.01 10.70 -2.42
N ARG A 55 2.93 9.98 -3.10
CA ARG A 55 3.15 8.53 -2.96
C ARG A 55 4.63 8.23 -2.73
N PRO A 56 5.15 8.46 -1.51
CA PRO A 56 6.58 8.33 -1.23
C PRO A 56 7.07 6.88 -1.20
N MET A 57 6.15 5.92 -0.98
CA MET A 57 6.47 4.52 -0.74
C MET A 57 7.34 3.92 -1.85
N GLU A 58 7.04 4.22 -3.11
CA GLU A 58 7.76 3.72 -4.27
C GLU A 58 9.23 4.22 -4.38
N PHE A 59 9.61 5.23 -3.58
CA PHE A 59 10.96 5.81 -3.59
C PHE A 59 11.84 5.35 -2.43
N TYR A 60 11.29 4.64 -1.44
CA TYR A 60 12.10 4.09 -0.34
C TYR A 60 13.00 2.94 -0.77
N VAL A 61 12.76 2.36 -1.95
CA VAL A 61 13.57 1.30 -2.56
C VAL A 61 14.13 1.82 -3.87
N TRP A 62 15.43 1.61 -4.07
CA TRP A 62 16.13 1.90 -5.31
C TRP A 62 16.41 0.60 -6.04
N VAL A 63 16.33 0.62 -7.36
CA VAL A 63 16.60 -0.53 -8.23
C VAL A 63 17.65 -0.17 -9.27
N CYS A 64 18.69 -0.98 -9.39
CA CYS A 64 19.60 -0.86 -10.52
C CYS A 64 18.85 -1.19 -11.82
N PRO A 65 18.73 -0.24 -12.77
CA PRO A 65 17.97 -0.45 -14.00
C PRO A 65 18.65 -1.42 -14.98
N LYS A 66 19.86 -1.90 -14.67
CA LYS A 66 20.62 -2.87 -15.47
C LYS A 66 20.45 -4.30 -14.95
N CYS A 67 20.79 -4.56 -13.69
CA CYS A 67 20.81 -5.92 -13.13
C CYS A 67 19.63 -6.24 -12.18
N GLY A 68 18.80 -5.25 -11.83
CA GLY A 68 17.65 -5.46 -10.95
C GLY A 68 18.00 -5.59 -9.47
N PHE A 69 19.25 -5.33 -9.05
CA PHE A 69 19.57 -5.25 -7.62
C PHE A 69 18.72 -4.16 -6.95
N ALA A 70 17.98 -4.52 -5.91
CA ALA A 70 17.11 -3.64 -5.16
C ALA A 70 17.54 -3.50 -3.71
N GLY A 71 17.46 -2.28 -3.17
CA GLY A 71 17.90 -1.98 -1.81
C GLY A 71 17.40 -0.62 -1.34
N LYS A 72 17.58 -0.34 -0.05
CA LYS A 72 17.46 1.00 0.52
C LYS A 72 18.76 1.77 0.29
N LYS A 73 18.77 3.09 0.51
CA LYS A 73 19.96 3.95 0.38
C LYS A 73 21.24 3.35 1.01
N LYS A 74 21.15 2.81 2.21
CA LYS A 74 22.29 2.20 2.94
C LYS A 74 22.92 0.99 2.21
N ASP A 75 22.14 0.28 1.40
CA ASP A 75 22.59 -0.92 0.70
C ASP A 75 23.47 -0.56 -0.53
N PHE A 76 23.36 0.67 -1.07
CA PHE A 76 24.13 1.13 -2.23
C PHE A 76 25.50 1.74 -1.87
N GLY A 77 25.83 1.82 -0.57
CA GLY A 77 27.17 2.18 -0.08
C GLY A 77 27.99 0.99 0.42
N SER A 78 27.41 -0.22 0.43
CA SER A 78 28.01 -1.41 1.04
C SER A 78 28.57 -2.34 -0.04
N ALA A 79 29.81 -2.79 0.12
CA ALA A 79 30.38 -3.81 -0.77
C ALA A 79 29.70 -5.16 -0.53
N LEU A 80 29.31 -5.83 -1.61
CA LEU A 80 28.81 -7.21 -1.56
C LEU A 80 29.99 -8.19 -1.65
N ALA A 81 29.95 -9.24 -0.84
CA ALA A 81 30.86 -10.38 -0.97
C ALA A 81 30.67 -11.08 -2.32
N ASP A 82 31.73 -11.67 -2.89
CA ASP A 82 31.68 -12.24 -4.24
C ASP A 82 30.72 -13.43 -4.35
N GLU A 83 30.62 -14.25 -3.30
CA GLU A 83 29.63 -15.33 -3.22
C GLU A 83 28.19 -14.76 -3.32
N ALA A 84 27.91 -13.68 -2.60
CA ALA A 84 26.62 -13.00 -2.63
C ALA A 84 26.32 -12.44 -4.02
N LYS A 85 27.31 -11.85 -4.70
CA LYS A 85 27.14 -11.38 -6.10
C LYS A 85 26.80 -12.52 -7.03
N GLY A 86 27.45 -13.68 -6.88
CA GLY A 86 27.17 -14.89 -7.66
C GLY A 86 25.72 -15.34 -7.50
N LYS A 87 25.25 -15.49 -6.25
CA LYS A 87 23.87 -15.88 -5.95
C LYS A 87 22.85 -14.88 -6.49
N LEU A 88 23.10 -13.59 -6.34
CA LEU A 88 22.19 -12.53 -6.83
C LEU A 88 22.08 -12.52 -8.36
N ARG A 89 23.19 -12.64 -9.10
CA ARG A 89 23.17 -12.67 -10.58
C ARG A 89 22.40 -13.86 -11.12
N ALA A 90 22.45 -15.00 -10.44
CA ALA A 90 21.73 -16.20 -10.84
C ALA A 90 20.25 -16.20 -10.37
N GLY A 91 19.96 -15.56 -9.24
CA GLY A 91 18.68 -15.70 -8.54
C GLY A 91 17.66 -14.59 -8.83
N LEU A 92 18.09 -13.39 -9.21
CA LEU A 92 17.17 -12.26 -9.44
C LEU A 92 16.32 -12.47 -10.70
N LYS A 93 15.01 -12.30 -10.55
CA LYS A 93 14.00 -12.47 -11.61
C LYS A 93 13.10 -11.23 -11.64
N PRO A 94 13.50 -10.16 -12.35
CA PRO A 94 12.65 -8.99 -12.51
C PRO A 94 11.31 -9.34 -13.16
N ALA A 95 10.21 -8.96 -12.53
CA ALA A 95 8.86 -9.12 -13.08
C ALA A 95 8.53 -8.09 -14.18
N VAL A 96 9.39 -7.06 -14.33
CA VAL A 96 9.30 -6.03 -15.37
C VAL A 96 10.58 -6.02 -16.19
N THR A 97 10.47 -5.58 -17.46
CA THR A 97 11.64 -5.46 -18.33
C THR A 97 12.46 -4.24 -17.91
N LEU A 98 13.64 -4.49 -17.34
CA LEU A 98 14.61 -3.46 -16.98
C LEU A 98 15.53 -3.14 -18.16
N ARG A 99 15.91 -1.86 -18.30
CA ARG A 99 16.80 -1.39 -19.35
C ARG A 99 17.78 -0.36 -18.77
N PRO A 100 19.08 -0.43 -19.10
CA PRO A 100 20.03 0.62 -18.72
C PRO A 100 19.51 2.01 -19.12
N GLY A 101 19.61 2.97 -18.21
CA GLY A 101 19.12 4.35 -18.41
C GLY A 101 17.65 4.58 -18.03
N MET A 102 16.89 3.56 -17.66
CA MET A 102 15.53 3.70 -17.11
C MET A 102 15.55 4.52 -15.82
N LYS A 103 14.62 5.47 -15.67
CA LYS A 103 14.52 6.29 -14.45
C LYS A 103 13.86 5.49 -13.34
N GLN A 104 14.15 5.82 -12.08
CA GLN A 104 13.46 5.18 -10.95
C GLN A 104 11.94 5.40 -10.96
N THR A 105 11.46 6.48 -11.57
CA THR A 105 10.02 6.77 -11.74
C THR A 105 9.35 5.86 -12.75
N ASP A 106 10.11 5.23 -13.64
CA ASP A 106 9.57 4.37 -14.70
C ASP A 106 9.45 2.90 -14.23
N ILE A 107 10.01 2.58 -13.06
CA ILE A 107 9.94 1.26 -12.44
C ILE A 107 8.80 1.28 -11.42
N PRO A 108 7.75 0.46 -11.57
CA PRO A 108 6.62 0.43 -10.63
C PRO A 108 7.05 0.10 -9.20
N GLY A 109 6.40 0.69 -8.20
CA GLY A 109 6.75 0.52 -6.79
C GLY A 109 6.71 -0.95 -6.36
N TRP A 110 5.68 -1.69 -6.77
CA TRP A 110 5.54 -3.12 -6.45
C TRP A 110 6.71 -3.94 -6.99
N ALA A 111 7.24 -3.61 -8.17
CA ALA A 111 8.34 -4.34 -8.78
C ALA A 111 9.66 -4.09 -8.04
N LYS A 112 9.86 -2.88 -7.50
CA LYS A 112 11.01 -2.57 -6.66
C LYS A 112 11.00 -3.38 -5.37
N TYR A 113 9.84 -3.44 -4.71
CA TYR A 113 9.68 -4.20 -3.49
C TYR A 113 9.72 -5.72 -3.71
N ASP A 114 9.23 -6.22 -4.85
CA ASP A 114 9.41 -7.61 -5.26
C ASP A 114 10.89 -7.97 -5.38
N LEU A 115 11.67 -7.17 -6.11
CA LEU A 115 13.11 -7.36 -6.23
C LEU A 115 13.82 -7.23 -4.87
N LEU A 116 13.39 -6.31 -4.01
CA LEU A 116 13.94 -6.19 -2.65
C LEU A 116 13.72 -7.48 -1.85
N ALA A 117 12.51 -8.04 -1.89
CA ALA A 117 12.21 -9.30 -1.23
C ALA A 117 13.10 -10.44 -1.76
N GLN A 118 13.30 -10.52 -3.09
CA GLN A 118 14.22 -11.49 -3.70
C GLN A 118 15.66 -11.29 -3.20
N VAL A 119 16.17 -10.05 -3.16
CA VAL A 119 17.51 -9.74 -2.62
C VAL A 119 17.63 -10.21 -1.18
N ARG A 120 16.65 -9.90 -0.32
CA ARG A 120 16.67 -10.31 1.10
C ARG A 120 16.68 -11.84 1.25
N THR A 121 15.85 -12.54 0.50
CA THR A 121 15.83 -14.01 0.50
C THR A 121 17.15 -14.60 0.03
N ILE A 122 17.70 -14.13 -1.09
CA ILE A 122 18.96 -14.66 -1.67
C ILE A 122 20.15 -14.43 -0.72
N LEU A 123 20.18 -13.30 -0.03
CA LEU A 123 21.24 -12.96 0.93
C LEU A 123 21.06 -13.62 2.30
N GLY A 124 19.99 -14.40 2.52
CA GLY A 124 19.71 -15.03 3.80
C GLY A 124 19.41 -14.03 4.91
N ALA A 125 18.85 -12.86 4.56
CA ALA A 125 18.40 -11.88 5.55
C ALA A 125 17.26 -12.47 6.41
N PRO A 126 16.96 -11.89 7.59
CA PRO A 126 15.83 -12.31 8.40
C PRO A 126 14.55 -12.43 7.55
N PRO A 127 13.79 -13.53 7.65
CA PRO A 127 12.58 -13.77 6.85
C PRO A 127 11.57 -12.63 6.89
N GLU A 128 11.51 -11.92 8.03
CA GLU A 128 10.70 -10.73 8.23
C GLU A 128 10.99 -9.63 7.20
N GLU A 129 12.25 -9.44 6.80
CA GLU A 129 12.62 -8.39 5.85
C GLU A 129 12.04 -8.67 4.45
N ALA A 130 12.09 -9.93 4.01
CA ALA A 130 11.46 -10.35 2.76
C ALA A 130 9.93 -10.30 2.86
N GLY A 131 9.36 -10.75 3.98
CA GLY A 131 7.92 -10.69 4.23
C GLY A 131 7.37 -9.27 4.20
N LYS A 132 8.03 -8.33 4.89
CA LYS A 132 7.69 -6.90 4.88
C LYS A 132 7.85 -6.28 3.50
N ALA A 133 8.88 -6.66 2.74
CA ALA A 133 9.04 -6.19 1.36
C ALA A 133 7.88 -6.65 0.46
N TYR A 134 7.45 -7.92 0.55
CA TYR A 134 6.28 -8.38 -0.19
C TYR A 134 4.99 -7.70 0.26
N LEU A 135 4.82 -7.41 1.55
CA LEU A 135 3.67 -6.65 2.04
C LEU A 135 3.66 -5.23 1.48
N SER A 136 4.81 -4.55 1.42
CA SER A 136 4.92 -3.24 0.76
C SER A 136 4.64 -3.32 -0.75
N ALA A 137 5.05 -4.39 -1.42
CA ALA A 137 4.67 -4.60 -2.83
C ALA A 137 3.15 -4.73 -3.01
N ALA A 138 2.46 -5.39 -2.07
CA ALA A 138 1.00 -5.46 -2.06
C ALA A 138 0.37 -4.07 -1.88
N TRP A 139 0.90 -3.24 -0.99
CA TRP A 139 0.46 -1.85 -0.81
C TRP A 139 0.71 -0.98 -2.06
N CYS A 140 1.82 -1.17 -2.79
CA CYS A 140 2.01 -0.48 -4.06
C CYS A 140 0.94 -0.87 -5.10
N TRP A 141 0.57 -2.16 -5.19
CA TRP A 141 -0.56 -2.58 -6.04
C TRP A 141 -1.89 -1.95 -5.60
N ARG A 142 -2.06 -1.71 -4.30
CA ARG A 142 -3.21 -0.97 -3.74
C ARG A 142 -3.27 0.47 -4.25
N GLU A 143 -2.18 1.21 -4.13
CA GLU A 143 -2.11 2.60 -4.56
C GLU A 143 -2.22 2.76 -6.08
N GLU A 144 -1.53 1.91 -6.86
CA GLU A 144 -1.57 1.93 -8.33
C GLU A 144 -2.95 1.52 -8.87
N GLY A 145 -3.67 0.66 -8.14
CA GLY A 145 -5.00 0.19 -8.49
C GLY A 145 -6.14 1.16 -8.20
N ALA A 146 -5.95 2.09 -7.25
CA ALA A 146 -6.93 3.11 -6.91
C ALA A 146 -6.79 4.32 -7.86
N LEU A 147 -7.37 4.19 -9.05
CA LEU A 147 -7.28 5.21 -10.10
C LEU A 147 -8.26 6.36 -9.86
N PHE A 148 -7.74 7.56 -9.66
CA PHE A 148 -8.56 8.78 -9.62
C PHE A 148 -8.90 9.20 -11.05
N LEU A 149 -10.15 9.63 -11.28
CA LEU A 149 -10.59 10.13 -12.60
C LEU A 149 -10.27 11.62 -12.71
N GLU A 150 -9.00 11.94 -13.01
CA GLU A 150 -8.49 13.32 -13.01
C GLU A 150 -9.18 14.22 -14.06
N ASP A 151 -9.48 13.68 -15.24
CA ASP A 151 -10.09 14.44 -16.36
C ASP A 151 -11.63 14.43 -16.34
N PHE A 152 -12.25 14.27 -15.17
CA PHE A 152 -13.71 14.15 -15.04
C PHE A 152 -14.26 15.11 -13.98
N ASP A 153 -14.60 16.34 -14.39
CA ASP A 153 -15.09 17.41 -13.50
C ASP A 153 -16.28 16.99 -12.63
N GLU A 154 -17.20 16.17 -13.15
CA GLU A 154 -18.30 15.61 -12.37
C GLU A 154 -17.81 14.74 -11.21
N PHE A 155 -16.71 13.99 -11.40
CA PHE A 155 -16.11 13.17 -10.36
C PHE A 155 -15.46 14.04 -9.28
N GLU A 156 -14.78 15.13 -9.67
CA GLU A 156 -14.23 16.10 -8.73
C GLU A 156 -15.34 16.84 -7.95
N ARG A 157 -16.43 17.24 -8.62
CA ARG A 157 -17.60 17.84 -7.95
C ARG A 157 -18.20 16.88 -6.92
N LEU A 158 -18.32 15.60 -7.28
CA LEU A 158 -18.80 14.58 -6.35
C LEU A 158 -17.83 14.40 -5.17
N TRP A 159 -16.54 14.28 -5.43
CA TRP A 159 -15.48 14.25 -4.42
C TRP A 159 -15.59 15.44 -3.43
N ASN A 160 -15.80 16.64 -3.96
CA ASN A 160 -15.93 17.86 -3.17
C ASN A 160 -17.21 17.88 -2.34
N SER A 161 -18.32 17.37 -2.87
CA SER A 161 -19.62 17.31 -2.17
C SER A 161 -19.58 16.44 -0.90
N TYR A 162 -18.72 15.42 -0.86
CA TYR A 162 -18.47 14.61 0.33
C TYR A 162 -17.38 15.18 1.26
N GLY A 163 -16.79 16.34 0.92
CA GLY A 163 -15.75 16.98 1.72
C GLY A 163 -14.39 16.31 1.65
N LEU A 164 -14.11 15.52 0.60
CA LEU A 164 -12.84 14.79 0.46
C LEU A 164 -11.65 15.72 0.11
N HIS A 165 -11.93 16.95 -0.34
CA HIS A 165 -10.92 18.01 -0.52
C HIS A 165 -10.34 18.54 0.79
N LYS A 166 -11.01 18.30 1.94
CA LYS A 166 -10.58 18.80 3.24
C LYS A 166 -9.11 18.48 3.48
N THR A 167 -8.38 19.50 3.88
CA THR A 167 -6.99 19.41 4.25
C THR A 167 -6.84 18.68 5.60
N PRO A 168 -5.64 18.15 5.89
CA PRO A 168 -5.32 17.61 7.22
C PRO A 168 -5.68 18.55 8.37
N MET A 169 -5.49 19.86 8.20
CA MET A 169 -5.85 20.86 9.20
C MET A 169 -7.36 20.91 9.48
N GLU A 170 -8.18 20.83 8.44
CA GLU A 170 -9.64 20.82 8.56
C GLU A 170 -10.16 19.51 9.16
N LEU A 171 -9.42 18.40 9.01
CA LEU A 171 -9.72 17.12 9.65
C LEU A 171 -9.26 17.06 11.13
N GLY A 172 -8.36 17.95 11.54
CA GLY A 172 -7.83 18.00 12.90
C GLY A 172 -7.11 16.71 13.28
N LYS A 173 -7.52 16.07 14.39
CA LYS A 173 -6.92 14.82 14.89
C LYS A 173 -7.47 13.56 14.20
N LYS A 174 -8.41 13.70 13.26
CA LYS A 174 -9.03 12.56 12.62
C LYS A 174 -8.05 11.90 11.65
N ASN A 175 -7.87 10.58 11.80
CA ASN A 175 -7.15 9.78 10.81
C ASN A 175 -7.87 9.88 9.46
N ARG A 176 -7.14 10.33 8.43
CA ARG A 176 -7.73 10.55 7.11
C ARG A 176 -8.27 9.26 6.47
N ALA A 177 -7.59 8.13 6.67
CA ALA A 177 -8.07 6.84 6.18
C ALA A 177 -9.44 6.46 6.79
N ASP A 178 -9.63 6.72 8.09
CA ASP A 178 -10.93 6.50 8.73
C ASP A 178 -12.01 7.45 8.18
N PHE A 179 -11.67 8.73 7.94
CA PHE A 179 -12.58 9.69 7.30
C PHE A 179 -13.00 9.24 5.89
N GLU A 180 -12.06 8.84 5.05
CA GLU A 180 -12.30 8.38 3.68
C GLU A 180 -13.18 7.10 3.66
N LEU A 181 -12.95 6.16 4.59
CA LEU A 181 -13.81 4.98 4.77
C LEU A 181 -15.22 5.31 5.28
N GLU A 182 -15.36 6.28 6.19
CA GLU A 182 -16.68 6.75 6.62
C GLU A 182 -17.47 7.36 5.45
N VAL A 183 -16.78 8.13 4.59
CA VAL A 183 -17.36 8.68 3.36
C VAL A 183 -17.75 7.55 2.41
N ALA A 184 -16.89 6.56 2.17
CA ALA A 184 -17.21 5.42 1.32
C ALA A 184 -18.50 4.71 1.77
N ARG A 185 -18.65 4.49 3.09
CA ARG A 185 -19.86 3.91 3.68
C ARG A 185 -21.08 4.83 3.55
N LYS A 186 -20.90 6.15 3.61
CA LYS A 186 -21.97 7.12 3.38
C LYS A 186 -22.46 7.06 1.93
N VAL A 187 -21.55 7.12 0.96
CA VAL A 187 -21.87 6.99 -0.47
C VAL A 187 -22.62 5.68 -0.73
N GLN A 188 -22.15 4.57 -0.17
CA GLN A 188 -22.83 3.28 -0.25
C GLN A 188 -24.27 3.32 0.28
N ARG A 189 -24.54 3.95 1.42
CA ARG A 189 -25.90 4.08 1.95
C ARG A 189 -26.78 4.91 1.01
N GLU A 190 -26.26 5.98 0.45
CA GLU A 190 -27.00 6.86 -0.46
C GLU A 190 -27.32 6.18 -1.79
N LEU A 191 -26.39 5.36 -2.31
CA LEU A 191 -26.61 4.51 -3.48
C LEU A 191 -27.71 3.46 -3.24
N VAL A 192 -27.70 2.80 -2.07
CA VAL A 192 -28.72 1.79 -1.71
C VAL A 192 -30.10 2.42 -1.52
N ALA A 193 -30.18 3.65 -1.02
CA ALA A 193 -31.42 4.40 -0.90
C ALA A 193 -31.86 5.08 -2.21
N GLU A 194 -31.22 4.76 -3.34
CA GLU A 194 -31.53 5.26 -4.69
C GLU A 194 -31.52 6.80 -4.81
N HIS A 195 -30.71 7.48 -3.99
CA HIS A 195 -30.55 8.94 -4.07
C HIS A 195 -29.82 9.39 -5.35
N HIS A 196 -29.04 8.51 -5.97
CA HIS A 196 -28.32 8.77 -7.21
C HIS A 196 -29.03 8.12 -8.40
N LYS A 197 -29.14 8.85 -9.52
CA LYS A 197 -29.73 8.37 -10.78
C LYS A 197 -28.84 8.69 -11.97
N GLY A 198 -28.93 7.90 -13.05
CA GLY A 198 -28.16 8.10 -14.29
C GLY A 198 -26.65 8.16 -14.06
N LEU A 199 -25.97 9.12 -14.70
CA LEU A 199 -24.51 9.32 -14.57
C LEU A 199 -24.04 9.52 -13.12
N ASN A 200 -24.86 10.13 -12.27
CA ASN A 200 -24.52 10.33 -10.86
C ASN A 200 -24.39 8.98 -10.12
N PHE A 201 -25.19 7.97 -10.49
CA PHE A 201 -25.06 6.62 -9.93
C PHE A 201 -23.73 5.95 -10.33
N ILE A 202 -23.30 6.10 -11.59
CA ILE A 202 -22.04 5.52 -12.09
C ILE A 202 -20.85 6.14 -11.35
N LEU A 203 -20.78 7.46 -11.28
CA LEU A 203 -19.69 8.15 -10.59
C LEU A 203 -19.68 7.90 -9.09
N ALA A 204 -20.85 7.85 -8.45
CA ALA A 204 -20.94 7.53 -7.02
C ALA A 204 -20.57 6.08 -6.73
N SER A 205 -20.98 5.13 -7.57
CA SER A 205 -20.57 3.72 -7.44
C SER A 205 -19.06 3.57 -7.64
N TYR A 206 -18.49 4.28 -8.61
CA TYR A 206 -17.04 4.31 -8.82
C TYR A 206 -16.30 4.99 -7.66
N LEU A 207 -16.83 6.09 -7.11
CA LEU A 207 -16.26 6.76 -5.93
C LEU A 207 -16.23 5.83 -4.72
N ALA A 208 -17.32 5.10 -4.47
CA ALA A 208 -17.36 4.10 -3.41
C ALA A 208 -16.30 3.01 -3.63
N ALA A 209 -16.23 2.43 -4.83
CA ALA A 209 -15.23 1.43 -5.19
C ALA A 209 -13.79 1.96 -5.01
N TYR A 210 -13.52 3.17 -5.51
CA TYR A 210 -12.23 3.85 -5.38
C TYR A 210 -11.80 4.02 -3.93
N LEU A 211 -12.68 4.55 -3.07
CA LEU A 211 -12.35 4.77 -1.65
C LEU A 211 -12.12 3.44 -0.92
N PHE A 212 -12.96 2.43 -1.12
CA PHE A 212 -12.73 1.11 -0.53
C PHE A 212 -11.43 0.47 -1.03
N ARG A 213 -11.15 0.56 -2.34
CA ARG A 213 -9.91 0.05 -2.95
C ARG A 213 -8.68 0.70 -2.33
N ARG A 214 -8.68 2.04 -2.18
CA ARG A 214 -7.57 2.83 -1.65
C ARG A 214 -7.15 2.38 -0.25
N HIS A 215 -8.08 1.85 0.54
CA HIS A 215 -7.84 1.34 1.89
C HIS A 215 -7.82 -0.20 1.96
N GLY A 216 -7.80 -0.88 0.80
CA GLY A 216 -7.71 -2.32 0.64
C GLY A 216 -8.95 -3.11 1.09
N GLU A 217 -10.10 -2.45 1.26
CA GLU A 217 -11.38 -3.10 1.55
C GLU A 217 -11.96 -3.71 0.25
N ASN A 218 -11.22 -4.66 -0.31
CA ASN A 218 -11.45 -5.20 -1.66
C ASN A 218 -12.82 -5.89 -1.81
N GLY A 219 -13.40 -6.42 -0.73
CA GLY A 219 -14.75 -6.99 -0.75
C GLY A 219 -15.83 -5.96 -1.05
N ASP A 220 -15.82 -4.83 -0.33
CA ASP A 220 -16.76 -3.72 -0.57
C ASP A 220 -16.48 -3.04 -1.92
N ALA A 221 -15.21 -2.86 -2.27
CA ALA A 221 -14.84 -2.32 -3.58
C ALA A 221 -15.38 -3.19 -4.72
N LYS A 222 -15.16 -4.52 -4.66
CA LYS A 222 -15.64 -5.47 -5.67
C LYS A 222 -17.16 -5.43 -5.82
N ARG A 223 -17.91 -5.37 -4.71
CA ARG A 223 -19.37 -5.22 -4.74
C ARG A 223 -19.80 -4.05 -5.62
N TRP A 224 -19.19 -2.88 -5.45
CA TRP A 224 -19.55 -1.70 -6.24
C TRP A 224 -19.06 -1.77 -7.70
N LEU A 225 -17.89 -2.35 -7.93
CA LEU A 225 -17.44 -2.63 -9.29
C LEU A 225 -18.42 -3.57 -10.02
N ASP A 226 -18.98 -4.57 -9.33
CA ASP A 226 -19.94 -5.51 -9.90
C ASP A 226 -21.30 -4.86 -10.17
N GLU A 227 -21.73 -3.90 -9.34
CA GLU A 227 -22.90 -3.06 -9.65
C GLU A 227 -22.67 -2.17 -10.88
N LEU A 228 -21.46 -1.61 -11.03
CA LEU A 228 -21.09 -0.85 -12.24
C LEU A 228 -21.13 -1.72 -13.50
N ALA A 229 -20.63 -2.96 -13.41
CA ALA A 229 -20.55 -3.86 -14.56
C ALA A 229 -21.92 -4.19 -15.19
N LYS A 230 -23.00 -4.11 -14.40
CA LYS A 230 -24.39 -4.31 -14.89
C LYS A 230 -24.88 -3.18 -15.82
N ARG A 231 -24.13 -2.09 -15.91
CA ARG A 231 -24.46 -0.88 -16.68
C ARG A 231 -23.39 -0.60 -17.76
N THR A 232 -22.65 -1.63 -18.14
CA THR A 232 -21.55 -1.56 -19.13
C THR A 232 -22.03 -1.00 -20.47
N GLY A 233 -21.19 -0.17 -21.10
CA GLY A 233 -21.48 0.44 -22.41
C GLY A 233 -21.93 1.90 -22.37
N GLU A 234 -22.06 2.51 -21.19
CA GLU A 234 -22.42 3.94 -21.04
C GLU A 234 -21.19 4.86 -20.82
N ASN A 235 -20.02 4.36 -20.38
CA ASN A 235 -18.82 5.19 -20.09
C ASN A 235 -17.48 4.43 -20.18
N SER A 236 -16.73 4.56 -21.28
CA SER A 236 -15.48 3.81 -21.52
C SER A 236 -14.37 4.08 -20.48
N VAL A 237 -14.24 5.31 -19.98
CA VAL A 237 -13.17 5.69 -19.04
C VAL A 237 -13.36 5.02 -17.67
N VAL A 238 -14.61 4.98 -17.17
CA VAL A 238 -14.93 4.34 -15.89
C VAL A 238 -14.77 2.84 -16.00
N ASP A 239 -15.16 2.23 -17.13
CA ASP A 239 -15.01 0.80 -17.38
C ASP A 239 -13.53 0.39 -17.40
N ASP A 240 -12.67 1.15 -18.09
CA ASP A 240 -11.21 0.92 -18.11
C ASP A 240 -10.59 1.05 -16.72
N ALA A 241 -10.98 2.07 -15.97
CA ALA A 241 -10.48 2.29 -14.61
C ALA A 241 -10.94 1.16 -13.66
N ALA A 242 -12.20 0.73 -13.76
CA ALA A 242 -12.76 -0.40 -13.02
C ALA A 242 -12.04 -1.73 -13.36
N ALA A 243 -11.73 -1.97 -14.63
CA ALA A 243 -11.00 -3.17 -15.06
C ALA A 243 -9.57 -3.21 -14.50
N LYS A 244 -8.82 -2.10 -14.59
CA LYS A 244 -7.48 -1.96 -13.99
C LYS A 244 -7.53 -2.13 -12.47
N MET A 245 -8.55 -1.55 -11.83
CA MET A 245 -8.77 -1.69 -10.39
C MET A 245 -8.95 -3.16 -9.99
N ARG A 246 -9.80 -3.93 -10.70
CA ARG A 246 -9.97 -5.37 -10.44
C ARG A 246 -8.66 -6.14 -10.59
N ALA A 247 -7.94 -5.95 -11.69
CA ALA A 247 -6.67 -6.63 -11.93
C ALA A 247 -5.65 -6.35 -10.82
N SER A 248 -5.60 -5.11 -10.31
CA SER A 248 -4.71 -4.76 -9.19
C SER A 248 -5.05 -5.47 -7.89
N MET A 249 -6.33 -5.81 -7.63
CA MET A 249 -6.74 -6.50 -6.41
C MET A 249 -6.19 -7.93 -6.37
N GLU A 250 -6.24 -8.62 -7.51
CA GLU A 250 -5.68 -9.97 -7.64
C GLU A 250 -4.17 -9.95 -7.38
N ARG A 251 -3.46 -8.96 -7.94
CA ARG A 251 -2.03 -8.76 -7.70
C ARG A 251 -1.72 -8.44 -6.24
N GLU A 252 -2.47 -7.55 -5.59
CA GLU A 252 -2.31 -7.28 -4.17
C GLU A 252 -2.41 -8.58 -3.33
N GLN A 253 -3.41 -9.41 -3.61
CA GLN A 253 -3.62 -10.67 -2.89
C GLN A 253 -2.49 -11.69 -3.13
N GLU A 254 -1.94 -11.77 -4.34
CA GLU A 254 -0.76 -12.60 -4.63
C GLU A 254 0.43 -12.19 -3.75
N TYR A 255 0.69 -10.89 -3.61
CA TYR A 255 1.79 -10.39 -2.79
C TYR A 255 1.54 -10.50 -1.29
N GLN A 256 0.29 -10.33 -0.83
CA GLN A 256 -0.12 -10.65 0.54
C GLN A 256 0.17 -12.11 0.88
N LYS A 257 -0.16 -13.05 -0.01
CA LYS A 257 0.16 -14.47 0.16
C LYS A 257 1.66 -14.73 0.24
N ARG A 258 2.46 -14.03 -0.56
CA ARG A 258 3.95 -14.14 -0.54
C ARG A 258 4.57 -13.52 0.72
N ALA A 259 3.93 -12.54 1.33
CA ALA A 259 4.39 -11.94 2.58
C ALA A 259 4.26 -12.89 3.78
N ILE A 260 3.17 -13.66 3.84
CA ILE A 260 2.80 -14.47 5.01
C ILE A 260 3.92 -15.40 5.50
N PRO A 261 4.59 -16.23 4.67
CA PRO A 261 5.59 -17.16 5.17
C PRO A 261 6.75 -16.48 5.92
N GLY A 262 7.25 -15.35 5.40
CA GLY A 262 8.35 -14.62 6.05
C GLY A 262 7.93 -13.97 7.36
N LEU A 263 6.70 -13.44 7.42
CA LEU A 263 6.12 -12.84 8.63
C LEU A 263 5.79 -13.91 9.69
N ASP A 264 5.23 -15.04 9.27
CA ASP A 264 4.91 -16.19 10.13
C ASP A 264 6.18 -16.79 10.75
N GLN A 265 7.21 -17.02 9.94
CA GLN A 265 8.51 -17.51 10.42
C GLN A 265 9.16 -16.53 11.42
N ALA A 266 9.06 -15.23 11.17
CA ALA A 266 9.57 -14.21 12.08
C ALA A 266 8.84 -14.19 13.42
N PHE A 267 7.51 -14.37 13.41
CA PHE A 267 6.72 -14.50 14.64
C PHE A 267 7.10 -15.78 15.39
N ALA A 268 7.16 -16.92 14.70
CA ALA A 268 7.48 -18.23 15.28
C ALA A 268 8.88 -18.29 15.89
N ALA A 269 9.85 -17.57 15.33
CA ALA A 269 11.20 -17.47 15.90
C ALA A 269 11.20 -16.84 17.31
N GLY A 270 10.23 -16.00 17.64
CA GLY A 270 10.07 -15.41 18.97
C GLY A 270 11.23 -14.49 19.40
N THR A 271 12.10 -14.09 18.47
CA THR A 271 13.29 -13.29 18.77
C THR A 271 13.03 -11.78 18.81
N LEU A 272 11.86 -11.35 18.34
CA LEU A 272 11.44 -9.95 18.34
C LEU A 272 10.96 -9.55 19.74
N GLU A 273 11.08 -8.26 20.08
CA GLU A 273 10.50 -7.73 21.31
C GLU A 273 8.97 -7.86 21.32
N LYS A 274 8.35 -7.94 22.51
CA LYS A 274 6.90 -8.18 22.65
C LYS A 274 6.04 -7.18 21.87
N LYS A 275 6.47 -5.92 21.80
CA LYS A 275 5.78 -4.88 21.02
C LYS A 275 5.76 -5.25 19.54
N ALA A 276 6.92 -5.52 18.95
CA ALA A 276 7.05 -5.92 17.56
C ALA A 276 6.33 -7.25 17.26
N LEU A 277 6.35 -8.23 18.17
CA LEU A 277 5.58 -9.47 18.02
C LEU A 277 4.07 -9.21 17.99
N GLY A 278 3.57 -8.32 18.85
CA GLY A 278 2.18 -7.89 18.86
C GLY A 278 1.77 -7.22 17.55
N GLU A 279 2.58 -6.27 17.06
CA GLU A 279 2.36 -5.60 15.77
C GLU A 279 2.39 -6.59 14.60
N LEU A 280 3.34 -7.52 14.58
CA LEU A 280 3.48 -8.54 13.56
C LEU A 280 2.28 -9.50 13.54
N ALA A 281 1.84 -9.98 14.70
CA ALA A 281 0.64 -10.80 14.81
C ALA A 281 -0.60 -10.06 14.31
N TYR A 282 -0.73 -8.78 14.64
CA TYR A 282 -1.86 -7.97 14.17
C TYR A 282 -1.84 -7.79 12.65
N VAL A 283 -0.67 -7.50 12.05
CA VAL A 283 -0.52 -7.39 10.59
C VAL A 283 -0.82 -8.73 9.90
N LEU A 284 -0.40 -9.86 10.47
CA LEU A 284 -0.78 -11.19 9.97
C LEU A 284 -2.31 -11.37 10.01
N GLY A 285 -2.97 -10.93 11.08
CA GLY A 285 -4.42 -10.93 11.19
C GLY A 285 -5.11 -10.12 10.09
N GLU A 286 -4.70 -8.86 9.88
CA GLU A 286 -5.24 -8.01 8.82
C GLU A 286 -4.96 -8.58 7.42
N THR A 287 -3.78 -9.13 7.19
CA THR A 287 -3.42 -9.74 5.90
C THR A 287 -4.34 -10.92 5.61
N GLN A 288 -4.57 -11.80 6.59
CA GLN A 288 -5.50 -12.93 6.44
C GLN A 288 -6.95 -12.45 6.24
N ARG A 289 -7.39 -11.43 6.99
CA ARG A 289 -8.74 -10.85 6.82
C ARG A 289 -8.96 -10.35 5.39
N ARG A 290 -7.98 -9.63 4.83
CA ARG A 290 -8.05 -9.07 3.46
C ARG A 290 -7.99 -10.15 2.37
N LEU A 291 -7.40 -11.31 2.67
CA LEU A 291 -7.46 -12.50 1.84
C LEU A 291 -8.78 -13.28 1.96
N GLY A 292 -9.66 -12.91 2.91
CA GLY A 292 -10.92 -13.61 3.18
C GLY A 292 -10.78 -14.78 4.17
N GLU A 293 -9.59 -15.01 4.72
CA GLU A 293 -9.27 -16.11 5.64
C GLU A 293 -9.68 -15.76 7.08
N ARG A 294 -10.99 -15.57 7.30
CA ARG A 294 -11.57 -15.03 8.55
C ARG A 294 -11.15 -15.82 9.81
N ALA A 295 -11.16 -17.15 9.73
CA ALA A 295 -10.79 -18.01 10.85
C ALA A 295 -9.31 -17.80 11.25
N ARG A 296 -8.41 -17.80 10.26
CA ARG A 296 -6.98 -17.54 10.49
C ARG A 296 -6.73 -16.13 10.99
N ALA A 297 -7.50 -15.15 10.49
CA ALA A 297 -7.42 -13.77 10.97
C ALA A 297 -7.77 -13.69 12.48
N ALA A 298 -8.84 -14.35 12.91
CA ALA A 298 -9.26 -14.39 14.32
C ALA A 298 -8.18 -14.98 15.23
N GLU A 299 -7.51 -16.06 14.81
CA GLU A 299 -6.38 -16.65 15.53
C GLU A 299 -5.22 -15.67 15.70
N TRP A 300 -4.88 -14.94 14.63
CA TRP A 300 -3.79 -13.96 14.67
C TRP A 300 -4.11 -12.74 15.53
N TYR A 301 -5.36 -12.25 15.49
CA TYR A 301 -5.78 -11.19 16.41
C TYR A 301 -5.72 -11.66 17.86
N ALA A 302 -6.10 -12.90 18.17
CA ALA A 302 -5.97 -13.45 19.52
C ALA A 302 -4.51 -13.45 19.99
N LYS A 303 -3.57 -13.88 19.14
CA LYS A 303 -2.13 -13.82 19.43
C LYS A 303 -1.65 -12.38 19.65
N ALA A 304 -2.12 -11.42 18.85
CA ALA A 304 -1.79 -10.02 19.02
C ALA A 304 -2.27 -9.46 20.37
N ILE A 305 -3.48 -9.85 20.80
CA ILE A 305 -4.05 -9.48 22.11
C ILE A 305 -3.21 -10.05 23.25
N GLU A 306 -2.79 -11.32 23.13
CA GLU A 306 -2.02 -12.02 24.15
C GLU A 306 -0.61 -11.45 24.33
N VAL A 307 0.10 -11.21 23.22
CA VAL A 307 1.54 -10.89 23.26
C VAL A 307 1.80 -9.40 23.38
N SER A 308 0.92 -8.54 22.86
CA SER A 308 1.18 -7.10 22.78
C SER A 308 1.10 -6.41 24.15
N PRO A 309 2.14 -5.66 24.56
CA PRO A 309 2.06 -4.79 25.73
C PRO A 309 1.23 -3.52 25.46
N ASP A 310 1.01 -3.16 24.19
CA ASP A 310 0.29 -1.95 23.79
C ASP A 310 -1.24 -2.14 23.89
N GLU A 311 -1.87 -1.41 24.82
CA GLU A 311 -3.30 -1.46 25.06
C GLU A 311 -4.14 -0.98 23.87
N ALA A 312 -3.66 0.01 23.10
CA ALA A 312 -4.36 0.49 21.92
C ALA A 312 -4.37 -0.60 20.83
N LEU A 313 -3.25 -1.30 20.65
CA LEU A 313 -3.18 -2.42 19.72
C LEU A 313 -4.09 -3.58 20.16
N ARG A 314 -4.09 -3.93 21.45
CA ARG A 314 -4.98 -4.99 21.97
C ARG A 314 -6.46 -4.66 21.77
N LYS A 315 -6.84 -3.40 22.01
CA LYS A 315 -8.21 -2.92 21.75
C LYS A 315 -8.55 -3.05 20.27
N LEU A 316 -7.68 -2.58 19.39
CA LEU A 316 -7.87 -2.67 17.95
C LEU A 316 -7.99 -4.12 17.47
N ALA A 317 -7.11 -5.00 17.93
CA ALA A 317 -7.16 -6.43 17.62
C ALA A 317 -8.45 -7.10 18.12
N THR A 318 -8.93 -6.71 19.31
CA THR A 318 -10.21 -7.20 19.87
C THR A 318 -11.40 -6.79 18.99
N GLU A 319 -11.44 -5.53 18.56
CA GLU A 319 -12.47 -5.02 17.66
C GLU A 319 -12.44 -5.75 16.31
N GLN A 320 -11.26 -5.94 15.72
CA GLN A 320 -11.13 -6.65 14.43
C GLN A 320 -11.48 -8.13 14.54
N LYS A 321 -11.08 -8.80 15.63
CA LYS A 321 -11.45 -10.18 15.92
C LYS A 321 -12.98 -10.35 15.97
N ALA A 322 -13.67 -9.48 16.69
CA ALA A 322 -15.13 -9.50 16.77
C ALA A 322 -15.82 -9.25 15.42
N LEU A 323 -15.18 -8.54 14.48
CA LEU A 323 -15.71 -8.32 13.13
C LEU A 323 -15.56 -9.55 12.23
N VAL A 324 -14.51 -10.34 12.39
CA VAL A 324 -14.27 -11.54 11.57
C VAL A 324 -15.00 -12.79 12.07
N GLU A 325 -15.39 -12.82 13.36
CA GLU A 325 -16.16 -13.91 13.99
C GLU A 325 -17.68 -13.81 13.77
N LYS A 326 -18.18 -12.65 13.32
CA LYS A 326 -19.58 -12.47 12.88
C LYS A 326 -19.82 -13.07 11.51
#